data_AF-A0A3A5SMR1-F1
#
_entry.id   AF-A0A3A5SMR1-F1
#
_cell.length_a   1.000
_cell.length_b   1.000
_cell.length_c   1.000
_cell.angle_alpha   90.00
_cell.angle_beta   90.00
_cell.angle_gamma   90.00
#
_symmetry.space_group_name_H-M   'P 1'
#
loop_
_entity.id
_entity.type
_entity.pdbx_description
1 polymer ?
#
loop_
_entity_poly.entity_id
_entity_poly.type
_entity_poly.pdbx_seq_one_letter_code
_entity_poly.pdbx_strand_id
1 'polypeptide(L)'
;MKQKRIRRQPQKKPSFRGTNPRKREDGRPQGTFKRFPFDQTRIGFMLRYEMPVVYHLLRRLYDRQQPFEPDWHVIELVAEASKDPSFRKAKFSRYLDEYRRNGVYCRRGKRLTPGRKTYYEGIRRRKTEEYIRQNRRKLLFERRNGPGSDKLPGEIKNILKMKW
;
A
#
# COMPACT_ATOMS: atom_id res chain seq x y z
N MET A 1 -73.82 -28.77 -18.05
CA MET A 1 -72.41 -28.56 -17.66
C MET A 1 -72.18 -27.08 -17.37
N LYS A 2 -71.92 -26.68 -16.11
CA LYS A 2 -71.73 -25.25 -15.73
C LYS A 2 -70.25 -24.88 -15.77
N GLN A 3 -69.87 -23.94 -16.64
CA GLN A 3 -68.50 -23.40 -16.71
C GLN A 3 -68.19 -22.52 -15.48
N LYS A 4 -67.11 -22.83 -14.76
CA LYS A 4 -66.57 -22.00 -13.67
C LYS A 4 -65.84 -20.79 -14.28
N ARG A 5 -66.31 -19.57 -13.99
CA ARG A 5 -65.57 -18.32 -14.25
C ARG A 5 -64.40 -18.21 -13.27
N ILE A 6 -63.17 -18.31 -13.77
CA ILE A 6 -61.94 -18.08 -13.01
C ILE A 6 -61.78 -16.56 -12.81
N ARG A 7 -61.92 -16.08 -11.56
CA ARG A 7 -61.61 -14.70 -11.18
C ARG A 7 -60.09 -14.49 -11.22
N ARG A 8 -59.59 -13.71 -12.19
CA ARG A 8 -58.19 -13.26 -12.22
C ARG A 8 -57.98 -12.25 -11.10
N GLN A 9 -57.05 -12.53 -10.18
CA GLN A 9 -56.64 -11.56 -9.19
C GLN A 9 -55.85 -10.41 -9.84
N PRO A 10 -56.01 -9.16 -9.38
CA PRO A 10 -55.18 -8.07 -9.87
C PRO A 10 -53.73 -8.28 -9.41
N GLN A 11 -52.79 -8.32 -10.36
CA GLN A 11 -51.37 -8.31 -10.04
C GLN A 11 -51.03 -6.99 -9.35
N LYS A 12 -50.60 -7.05 -8.07
CA LYS A 12 -50.06 -5.89 -7.36
C LYS A 12 -48.83 -5.40 -8.11
N LYS A 13 -48.89 -4.18 -8.65
CA LYS A 13 -47.70 -3.48 -9.16
C LYS A 13 -46.65 -3.45 -8.05
N PRO A 14 -45.36 -3.70 -8.33
CA PRO A 14 -44.32 -3.55 -7.32
C PRO A 14 -44.36 -2.11 -6.81
N SER A 15 -44.52 -1.94 -5.50
CA SER A 15 -44.46 -0.62 -4.90
C SER A 15 -43.05 -0.09 -5.09
N PHE A 16 -42.92 0.92 -5.94
CA PHE A 16 -41.71 1.73 -5.97
C PHE A 16 -41.64 2.39 -4.59
N ARG A 17 -40.85 1.83 -3.68
CA ARG A 17 -40.59 2.42 -2.37
C ARG A 17 -39.84 3.71 -2.63
N GLY A 18 -40.59 4.80 -2.80
CA GLY A 18 -40.04 6.15 -2.84
C GLY A 18 -39.27 6.36 -1.55
N THR A 19 -37.94 6.27 -1.63
CA THR A 19 -37.10 6.73 -0.53
C THR A 19 -37.25 8.24 -0.49
N ASN A 20 -37.86 8.77 0.58
CA ASN A 20 -37.90 10.20 0.83
C ASN A 20 -36.50 10.82 0.60
N PRO A 21 -36.41 11.99 -0.05
CA PRO A 21 -35.12 12.66 -0.24
C PRO A 21 -34.46 12.91 1.12
N ARG A 22 -33.21 12.46 1.26
CA ARG A 22 -32.43 12.57 2.51
C ARG A 22 -32.20 14.03 2.89
N LYS A 23 -32.29 14.32 4.18
CA LYS A 23 -31.96 15.65 4.72
C LYS A 23 -30.45 15.83 4.74
N ARG A 24 -29.97 17.06 4.61
CA ARG A 24 -28.53 17.38 4.70
C ARG A 24 -27.91 16.97 6.04
N GLU A 25 -28.73 16.94 7.09
CA GLU A 25 -28.39 16.52 8.46
C GLU A 25 -28.10 15.01 8.59
N ASP A 26 -28.65 14.18 7.69
CA ASP A 26 -28.47 12.71 7.71
C ASP A 26 -27.02 12.30 7.42
N GLY A 27 -26.18 13.26 7.04
CA GLY A 27 -24.77 13.06 6.75
C GLY A 27 -24.54 12.11 5.58
N ARG A 28 -23.39 11.47 5.57
CA ARG A 28 -23.01 10.56 4.49
C ARG A 28 -23.79 9.24 4.61
N PRO A 29 -24.40 8.73 3.52
CA PRO A 29 -25.07 7.44 3.52
C PRO A 29 -24.22 6.31 4.12
N GLN A 30 -24.80 5.58 5.08
CA GLN A 30 -24.15 4.41 5.68
C GLN A 30 -23.79 3.38 4.59
N GLY A 31 -22.62 2.76 4.74
CA GLY A 31 -22.09 1.77 3.79
C GLY A 31 -21.30 2.34 2.60
N THR A 32 -21.25 3.67 2.42
CA THR A 32 -20.50 4.27 1.31
C THR A 32 -19.03 4.56 1.67
N PHE A 33 -18.13 4.45 0.69
CA PHE A 33 -16.70 4.71 0.87
C PHE A 33 -16.30 6.14 0.54
N LYS A 34 -15.54 6.79 1.43
CA LYS A 34 -14.99 8.14 1.18
C LYS A 34 -13.63 8.06 0.50
N ARG A 35 -13.35 9.00 -0.40
CA ARG A 35 -12.02 9.18 -0.98
C ARG A 35 -11.07 9.74 0.10
N PHE A 36 -9.92 9.10 0.27
CA PHE A 36 -8.87 9.57 1.17
C PHE A 36 -7.55 9.72 0.40
N PRO A 37 -6.58 10.50 0.89
CA PRO A 37 -5.22 10.46 0.35
C PRO A 37 -4.65 9.04 0.45
N PHE A 38 -3.80 8.65 -0.50
CA PHE A 38 -3.19 7.32 -0.52
C PHE A 38 -2.52 6.94 0.81
N ASP A 39 -1.82 7.88 1.45
CA ASP A 39 -1.16 7.70 2.75
C ASP A 39 -2.10 7.28 3.88
N GLN A 40 -3.41 7.53 3.73
CA GLN A 40 -4.44 7.14 4.69
C GLN A 40 -5.14 5.84 4.31
N THR A 41 -4.90 5.28 3.13
CA THR A 41 -5.34 3.91 2.81
C THR A 41 -4.57 2.92 3.67
N ARG A 42 -5.09 1.69 3.84
CA ARG A 42 -4.38 0.68 4.63
C ARG A 42 -3.04 0.29 4.01
N ILE A 43 -3.00 0.17 2.68
CA ILE A 43 -1.77 -0.15 1.95
C ILE A 43 -0.78 1.02 2.00
N GLY A 44 -1.21 2.25 1.67
CA GLY A 44 -0.33 3.41 1.67
C GLY A 44 0.21 3.73 3.06
N PHE A 45 -0.61 3.59 4.11
CA PHE A 45 -0.17 3.71 5.49
C PHE A 45 0.86 2.61 5.85
N MET A 46 0.61 1.36 5.46
CA MET A 46 1.55 0.26 5.70
C MET A 46 2.88 0.49 4.97
N LEU A 47 2.86 0.93 3.71
CA LEU A 47 4.06 1.23 2.94
C LEU A 47 4.86 2.35 3.62
N ARG A 48 4.19 3.45 3.96
CA ARG A 48 4.83 4.63 4.57
C ARG A 48 5.59 4.31 5.86
N TYR A 49 5.05 3.41 6.70
CA TYR A 49 5.60 3.16 8.04
C TYR A 49 6.30 1.81 8.20
N GLU A 50 5.87 0.76 7.50
CA GLU A 50 6.52 -0.56 7.56
C GLU A 50 7.52 -0.79 6.42
N MET A 51 7.37 -0.14 5.26
CA MET A 51 8.23 -0.32 4.08
C MET A 51 8.68 1.03 3.50
N PRO A 52 9.37 1.88 4.29
CA PRO A 52 9.62 3.27 3.91
C PRO A 52 10.47 3.42 2.64
N VAL A 53 11.36 2.47 2.35
CA VAL A 53 12.16 2.46 1.11
C VAL A 53 11.27 2.27 -0.11
N VAL A 54 10.36 1.29 -0.08
CA VAL A 54 9.38 1.05 -1.15
C VAL A 54 8.49 2.27 -1.35
N TYR A 55 7.99 2.85 -0.26
CA TYR A 55 7.19 4.08 -0.33
C TYR A 55 7.96 5.24 -0.97
N HIS A 56 9.24 5.41 -0.61
CA HIS A 56 10.09 6.45 -1.19
C HIS A 56 10.34 6.23 -2.69
N LEU A 57 10.59 4.99 -3.11
CA LEU A 57 10.74 4.64 -4.52
C LEU A 57 9.46 4.93 -5.31
N LEU A 58 8.30 4.51 -4.81
CA LEU A 58 7.01 4.84 -5.42
C LEU A 58 6.82 6.36 -5.52
N ARG A 59 7.14 7.12 -4.47
CA ARG A 59 7.05 8.59 -4.52
C ARG A 59 7.97 9.23 -5.56
N ARG A 60 9.14 8.63 -5.82
CA ARG A 60 10.05 9.10 -6.88
C ARG A 60 9.57 8.73 -8.28
N LEU A 61 9.02 7.53 -8.45
CA LEU A 61 8.46 7.09 -9.74
C LEU A 61 7.23 7.92 -10.15
N TYR A 62 6.49 8.44 -9.18
CA TYR A 62 5.26 9.21 -9.36
C TYR A 62 5.44 10.68 -8.95
N ASP A 63 6.66 11.22 -9.04
CA ASP A 63 7.02 12.55 -8.52
C ASP A 63 6.12 13.70 -9.02
N ARG A 64 5.71 13.63 -10.29
CA ARG A 64 4.85 14.62 -10.96
C ARG A 64 3.36 14.31 -10.87
N GLN A 65 2.97 13.13 -10.38
CA GLN A 65 1.56 12.74 -10.33
C GLN A 65 0.89 13.26 -9.06
N GLN A 66 -0.05 14.18 -9.24
CA GLN A 66 -0.97 14.63 -8.19
C GLN A 66 -2.41 14.39 -8.65
N PRO A 67 -3.22 13.62 -7.88
CA PRO A 67 -2.89 13.02 -6.58
C PRO A 67 -1.96 11.81 -6.71
N PHE A 68 -1.08 11.61 -5.70
CA PHE A 68 -0.25 10.41 -5.60
C PHE A 68 -1.10 9.18 -5.33
N GLU A 69 -1.36 8.42 -6.39
CA GLU A 69 -2.19 7.22 -6.39
C GLU A 69 -1.53 6.20 -7.33
N PRO A 70 -0.48 5.50 -6.87
CA PRO A 70 0.25 4.56 -7.70
C PRO A 70 -0.60 3.33 -8.04
N ASP A 71 -0.44 2.79 -9.25
CA ASP A 71 -1.14 1.58 -9.66
C ASP A 71 -0.81 0.40 -8.74
N TRP A 72 -1.80 -0.43 -8.45
CA TRP A 72 -1.66 -1.54 -7.51
C TRP A 72 -0.64 -2.58 -7.98
N HIS A 73 -0.50 -2.83 -9.30
CA HIS A 73 0.52 -3.74 -9.82
C HIS A 73 1.91 -3.15 -9.61
N VAL A 74 2.08 -1.83 -9.77
CA VAL A 74 3.37 -1.17 -9.55
C VAL A 74 3.75 -1.25 -8.07
N ILE A 75 2.79 -1.07 -7.15
CA ILE A 75 3.02 -1.30 -5.72
C ILE A 75 3.52 -2.73 -5.48
N GLU A 76 2.86 -3.73 -6.06
CA GLU A 76 3.20 -5.14 -5.89
C GLU A 76 4.61 -5.44 -6.39
N LEU A 77 4.92 -5.08 -7.63
CA LEU A 77 6.21 -5.32 -8.27
C LEU A 77 7.37 -4.67 -7.49
N VAL A 78 7.22 -3.41 -7.09
CA VAL A 78 8.27 -2.71 -6.33
C VAL A 78 8.42 -3.32 -4.93
N ALA A 79 7.32 -3.70 -4.29
CA ALA A 79 7.36 -4.32 -2.96
C ALA A 79 8.02 -5.71 -3.01
N GLU A 80 7.69 -6.53 -4.00
CA GLU A 80 8.29 -7.83 -4.23
C GLU A 80 9.80 -7.71 -4.50
N ALA A 81 10.19 -6.83 -5.42
CA ALA A 81 11.59 -6.58 -5.77
C ALA A 81 12.42 -6.08 -4.57
N SER A 82 11.79 -5.38 -3.63
CA SER A 82 12.48 -4.85 -2.43
C SER A 82 12.96 -5.92 -1.46
N LYS A 83 12.42 -7.15 -1.56
CA LYS A 83 12.67 -8.25 -0.61
C LYS A 83 12.40 -7.89 0.86
N ASP A 84 11.62 -6.83 1.13
CA ASP A 84 11.30 -6.43 2.50
C ASP A 84 10.37 -7.49 3.16
N PRO A 85 10.67 -7.95 4.40
CA PRO A 85 9.87 -8.96 5.09
C PRO A 85 8.39 -8.62 5.28
N SER A 86 8.01 -7.34 5.24
CA SER A 86 6.62 -6.90 5.35
C SER A 86 5.78 -7.27 4.14
N PHE A 87 6.37 -7.47 2.96
CA PHE A 87 5.67 -7.94 1.75
C PHE A 87 5.03 -9.31 2.00
N ARG A 88 5.73 -10.21 2.70
CA ARG A 88 5.28 -11.58 2.98
C ARG A 88 4.21 -11.67 4.07
N LYS A 89 3.83 -10.57 4.71
CA LYS A 89 2.81 -10.59 5.77
C LYS A 89 1.44 -10.69 5.12
N ALA A 90 0.56 -11.55 5.61
CA ALA A 90 -0.82 -11.69 5.09
C ALA A 90 -1.61 -10.36 5.05
N LYS A 91 -1.32 -9.44 5.98
CA LYS A 91 -1.94 -8.11 5.97
C LYS A 91 -1.55 -7.26 4.76
N PHE A 92 -0.39 -7.47 4.15
CA PHE A 92 0.04 -6.77 2.94
C PHE A 92 -0.90 -7.13 1.78
N SER A 93 -1.00 -8.42 1.45
CA SER A 93 -1.88 -8.91 0.38
C SER A 93 -3.33 -8.48 0.60
N ARG A 94 -3.84 -8.62 1.83
CA ARG A 94 -5.19 -8.16 2.18
C ARG A 94 -5.40 -6.66 1.92
N TYR A 95 -4.42 -5.82 2.23
CA TYR A 95 -4.52 -4.38 2.01
C TYR A 95 -4.36 -4.01 0.54
N LEU A 96 -3.51 -4.74 -0.20
CA LEU A 96 -3.36 -4.59 -1.64
C LEU A 96 -4.64 -4.98 -2.37
N ASP A 97 -5.28 -6.09 -2.01
CA ASP A 97 -6.58 -6.52 -2.56
C ASP A 97 -7.71 -5.53 -2.26
N GLU A 98 -7.69 -4.89 -1.09
CA GLU A 98 -8.63 -3.81 -0.75
C GLU A 98 -8.43 -2.60 -1.67
N TYR A 99 -7.17 -2.23 -1.94
CA TYR A 99 -6.81 -1.13 -2.82
C TYR A 99 -7.07 -1.45 -4.29
N ARG A 100 -6.80 -2.68 -4.74
CA ARG A 100 -7.13 -3.15 -6.09
C ARG A 100 -8.62 -3.01 -6.40
N ARG A 101 -9.48 -3.36 -5.44
CA ARG A 101 -10.94 -3.31 -5.61
C ARG A 101 -11.53 -1.91 -5.49
N ASN A 102 -11.04 -1.11 -4.55
CA ASN A 102 -11.69 0.15 -4.16
C ASN A 102 -10.82 1.39 -4.41
N GLY A 103 -9.58 1.24 -4.86
CA GLY A 103 -8.59 2.31 -4.94
C GLY A 103 -8.42 3.01 -3.59
N VAL A 104 -8.35 4.34 -3.63
CA VAL A 104 -8.23 5.18 -2.43
C VAL A 104 -9.51 5.34 -1.60
N TYR A 105 -10.61 4.71 -2.02
CA TYR A 105 -11.89 4.81 -1.33
C TYR A 105 -11.94 3.83 -0.16
N CYS A 106 -12.14 4.33 1.05
CA CYS A 106 -12.28 3.49 2.24
C CYS A 106 -13.29 4.03 3.25
N ARG A 107 -13.67 3.23 4.25
CA ARG A 107 -14.63 3.65 5.30
C ARG A 107 -14.01 4.65 6.26
N ARG A 108 -12.73 4.47 6.59
CA ARG A 108 -11.98 5.28 7.55
C ARG A 108 -10.52 5.34 7.17
N GLY A 109 -10.02 6.55 6.94
CA GLY A 109 -8.60 6.81 6.73
C GLY A 109 -7.77 6.47 7.98
N LYS A 110 -6.60 5.87 7.74
CA LYS A 110 -5.61 5.57 8.76
C LYS A 110 -4.86 6.85 9.13
N ARG A 111 -4.60 7.01 10.43
CA ARG A 111 -3.81 8.12 10.99
C ARG A 111 -2.75 7.55 11.92
N LEU A 112 -1.59 8.20 11.93
CA LEU A 112 -0.52 7.91 12.86
C LEU A 112 -0.89 8.50 14.22
N THR A 113 -1.02 7.65 15.23
CA THR A 113 -1.20 8.08 16.63
C THR A 113 0.15 8.00 17.34
N PRO A 114 0.36 8.72 18.46
CA PRO A 114 1.63 8.68 19.19
C PRO A 114 2.07 7.24 19.54
N GLY A 115 1.17 6.40 20.05
CA GLY A 115 1.48 4.99 20.33
C GLY A 115 1.78 4.13 19.10
N ARG A 116 1.21 4.48 17.92
CA ARG A 116 1.59 3.80 16.66
C ARG A 116 2.95 4.27 16.16
N LYS A 117 3.29 5.54 16.36
CA LYS A 117 4.58 6.12 15.95
C LYS A 117 5.73 5.35 16.59
N THR A 118 5.69 5.18 17.92
CA THR A 118 6.72 4.43 18.66
C THR A 118 6.82 2.97 18.18
N TYR A 119 5.69 2.31 17.95
CA TYR A 119 5.66 0.95 17.40
C TYR A 119 6.35 0.85 16.02
N TYR A 120 6.00 1.72 15.08
CA TYR A 120 6.56 1.67 13.73
C TYR A 120 8.03 2.10 13.69
N GLU A 121 8.44 3.06 14.52
CA GLU A 121 9.85 3.42 14.71
C GLU A 121 10.66 2.23 15.23
N GLY A 122 10.14 1.47 16.19
CA GLY A 122 10.77 0.24 16.68
C GLY A 122 10.86 -0.87 15.62
N ILE A 123 9.89 -0.98 14.71
CA ILE A 123 10.00 -1.89 13.55
C ILE A 123 11.10 -1.43 12.60
N ARG A 124 11.11 -0.15 12.23
CA ARG A 124 12.11 0.40 11.31
C ARG A 124 13.52 0.23 11.86
N ARG A 125 13.74 0.55 13.14
CA ARG A 125 15.04 0.38 13.80
C ARG A 125 15.54 -1.06 13.68
N ARG A 126 14.72 -2.05 14.06
CA ARG A 126 15.09 -3.47 13.98
C ARG A 126 15.43 -3.91 12.55
N LYS A 127 14.66 -3.47 11.55
CA LYS A 127 14.95 -3.79 10.14
C LYS A 127 16.28 -3.19 9.68
N THR A 128 16.55 -1.94 10.04
CA THR A 128 17.81 -1.27 9.71
C THR A 128 19.00 -1.94 10.38
N GLU A 129 18.90 -2.27 11.67
CA GLU A 129 19.94 -2.99 12.42
C GLU A 129 20.23 -4.36 11.81
N GLU A 130 19.18 -5.10 11.46
CA GLU A 130 19.30 -6.41 10.81
C GLU A 130 19.99 -6.30 9.44
N TYR A 131 19.59 -5.31 8.63
CA TYR A 131 20.24 -5.05 7.35
C TYR A 131 21.72 -4.72 7.51
N ILE A 132 22.07 -3.82 8.44
CA ILE A 132 23.47 -3.47 8.73
C ILE A 132 24.26 -4.71 9.17
N ARG A 133 23.69 -5.54 10.05
CA ARG A 133 24.31 -6.78 10.53
C ARG A 133 24.58 -7.77 9.41
N GLN A 134 23.59 -8.01 8.56
CA GLN A 134 23.73 -8.89 7.39
C GLN A 134 24.77 -8.35 6.40
N ASN A 135 24.74 -7.05 6.11
CA ASN A 135 25.66 -6.44 5.17
C ASN A 135 27.11 -6.46 5.69
N ARG A 136 27.32 -6.22 7.00
CA ARG A 136 28.65 -6.36 7.62
C ARG A 136 29.20 -7.78 7.49
N ARG A 137 28.36 -8.81 7.71
CA ARG A 137 28.76 -10.21 7.52
C ARG A 137 29.14 -10.49 6.07
N LYS A 138 28.36 -9.99 5.12
CA LYS A 138 28.64 -10.13 3.69
C LYS A 138 29.97 -9.48 3.31
N LEU A 139 30.21 -8.24 3.73
CA LEU A 139 31.47 -7.52 3.46
C LEU A 139 32.68 -8.21 4.10
N LEU A 140 32.56 -8.75 5.31
CA LEU A 140 33.63 -9.53 5.95
C LEU A 140 33.92 -10.84 5.22
N PHE A 141 32.87 -11.54 4.77
CA PHE A 141 33.01 -12.75 3.97
C PHE A 141 33.69 -12.45 2.63
N GLU A 142 33.27 -11.41 1.93
CA GLU A 142 33.89 -10.94 0.68
C GLU A 142 35.34 -10.51 0.89
N ARG A 143 35.67 -9.85 2.00
CA ARG A 143 37.06 -9.50 2.33
C ARG A 143 37.94 -10.73 2.57
N ARG A 144 37.38 -11.79 3.17
CA ARG A 144 38.13 -13.03 3.50
C ARG A 144 38.29 -13.97 2.31
N ASN A 145 37.27 -14.06 1.46
CA ASN A 145 37.18 -15.06 0.38
C ASN A 145 37.15 -14.45 -1.02
N GLY A 146 37.16 -13.12 -1.13
CA GLY A 146 37.28 -12.43 -2.41
C GLY A 146 38.67 -12.62 -3.02
N PRO A 147 38.80 -12.52 -4.36
CA PRO A 147 40.11 -12.53 -5.01
C PRO A 147 40.98 -11.44 -4.37
N GLY A 148 42.22 -11.79 -4.05
CA GLY A 148 43.18 -11.03 -3.24
C GLY A 148 42.96 -9.51 -3.24
N SER A 149 42.83 -8.98 -2.02
CA SER A 149 42.66 -7.57 -1.70
C SER A 149 43.80 -6.72 -2.25
N ASP A 150 43.70 -6.28 -3.50
CA ASP A 150 44.57 -5.20 -4.02
C ASP A 150 44.02 -4.47 -5.25
N LYS A 151 42.70 -4.38 -5.36
CA LYS A 151 42.08 -3.49 -6.33
C LYS A 151 41.01 -2.67 -5.62
N LEU A 152 41.37 -1.44 -5.24
CA LEU A 152 40.43 -0.34 -5.41
C LEU A 152 39.74 -0.56 -6.76
N PRO A 153 38.40 -0.65 -6.83
CA PRO A 153 37.70 -0.79 -8.10
C PRO A 153 38.30 0.22 -9.08
N GLY A 154 38.76 -0.22 -10.25
CA GLY A 154 39.45 0.66 -11.21
C GLY A 154 38.67 1.93 -11.52
N GLU A 155 37.35 1.88 -11.35
CA GLU A 155 36.41 3.01 -11.38
C GLU A 155 36.76 4.12 -10.36
N ILE A 156 37.13 3.80 -9.12
CA ILE A 156 37.49 4.80 -8.09
C ILE A 156 38.82 5.49 -8.43
N LYS A 157 39.80 4.76 -8.99
CA LYS A 157 41.07 5.35 -9.44
C LYS A 157 40.86 6.32 -10.62
N ASN A 158 39.92 6.04 -11.51
CA ASN A 158 39.59 6.92 -12.63
C ASN A 158 38.85 8.18 -12.17
N ILE A 159 37.95 8.07 -11.19
CA ILE A 159 37.26 9.23 -10.59
C ILE A 159 38.25 10.16 -9.86
N LEU A 160 39.23 9.61 -9.14
CA LEU A 160 40.29 10.42 -8.48
C LEU A 160 41.34 10.96 -9.46
N LYS A 161 41.46 10.41 -10.67
CA LYS A 161 42.35 10.94 -11.72
C LYS A 161 41.72 12.09 -12.50
N MET A 162 40.39 12.21 -12.51
CA MET A 162 39.71 13.41 -13.00
C MET A 162 39.77 14.49 -11.90
N LYS A 163 40.95 15.08 -11.73
CA LYS A 163 41.06 16.42 -11.16
C LYS A 163 40.37 17.39 -12.14
N TRP A 164 39.46 18.20 -11.60
CA TRP A 164 39.01 19.44 -12.23
C TRP A 164 40.16 20.43 -12.31
#